data_AF-X1BGA1-F1
#
_entry.id   AF-X1BGA1-F1
#
_cell.length_a   1.000
_cell.length_b   1.000
_cell.length_c   1.000
_cell.angle_alpha   90.00
_cell.angle_beta   90.00
_cell.angle_gamma   90.00
#
_symmetry.space_group_name_H-M   'P 1'
#
loop_
_entity.id
_entity.type
_entity.pdbx_description
1 polymer ?
#
loop_
_entity_poly.entity_id
_entity_poly.type
_entity_poly.pdbx_seq_one_letter_code
_entity_poly.pdbx_strand_id
1 'polypeptide(L)'
;IIKDLVIKKKQLEIEGKITERKLNVELDREKWDKITVRKLAETITGLNEKDKELKEHEKEIKMELESHLNKDLEKVHIVINYFYHIIVGLIIFNLLKEDLFSGILFSFFAILKATISNTSNRHIKIFDINIHTKIEEHNFIKILSITSVLTGVVVGLVLEIIYPLSSFVIFQCFAFISGIILYIIVREVIPQEEKGRPYYFISGATIFIIILIFIEILTTYILIG
;
A
#
# COMPACT_ATOMS: atom_id res chain seq x y z
N ILE A 1 -11.21 16.47 18.16
CA ILE A 1 -9.82 16.73 17.73
C ILE A 1 -9.75 17.22 16.28
N ILE A 2 -9.72 16.37 15.23
CA ILE A 2 -9.61 16.83 13.83
C ILE A 2 -10.74 17.80 13.44
N LYS A 3 -11.98 17.49 13.83
CA LYS A 3 -13.15 18.35 13.59
C LYS A 3 -13.03 19.73 14.25
N ASP A 4 -12.48 19.79 15.46
CA ASP A 4 -12.29 21.06 16.19
C ASP A 4 -11.19 21.91 15.55
N LEU A 5 -10.12 21.28 15.04
CA LEU A 5 -9.05 21.96 14.31
C LEU A 5 -9.52 22.55 13.00
N VAL A 6 -10.34 21.81 12.25
CA VAL A 6 -10.96 22.32 11.01
C VAL A 6 -11.84 23.53 11.31
N ILE A 7 -12.61 23.50 12.40
CA ILE A 7 -13.44 24.63 12.84
C ILE A 7 -12.57 25.83 13.24
N LYS A 8 -11.51 25.60 14.02
CA LYS A 8 -10.58 26.65 14.50
C LYS A 8 -9.80 27.32 13.35
N LYS A 9 -9.34 26.53 12.36
CA LYS A 9 -8.69 27.03 11.14
C LYS A 9 -9.64 27.90 10.32
N LYS A 10 -10.89 27.47 10.17
CA LYS A 10 -11.92 28.23 9.45
C LYS A 10 -12.27 29.54 10.17
N GLN A 11 -12.32 29.54 11.50
CA GLN A 11 -12.49 30.78 12.28
C GLN A 11 -11.34 31.75 12.09
N LEU A 12 -10.08 31.27 12.12
CA LEU A 12 -8.91 32.12 11.90
C LEU A 12 -8.81 32.67 10.47
N GLU A 13 -9.20 31.89 9.46
CA GLU A 13 -9.27 32.39 8.08
C GLU A 13 -10.31 33.52 7.95
N ILE A 14 -11.44 33.40 8.66
CA ILE A 14 -12.48 34.43 8.72
C ILE A 14 -11.95 35.67 9.46
N GLU A 15 -11.29 35.50 10.62
CA GLU A 15 -10.68 36.60 11.38
C GLU A 15 -9.59 37.31 10.57
N GLY A 16 -8.76 36.56 9.83
CA GLY A 16 -7.75 37.09 8.92
C GLY A 16 -8.38 37.96 7.83
N LYS A 17 -9.42 37.46 7.14
CA LYS A 17 -10.17 38.22 6.12
C LYS A 17 -10.86 39.46 6.70
N ILE A 18 -11.38 39.41 7.93
CA ILE A 18 -11.97 40.57 8.60
C ILE A 18 -10.89 41.61 8.91
N THR A 19 -9.73 41.17 9.38
CA THR A 19 -8.59 42.03 9.71
C THR A 19 -8.02 42.69 8.45
N GLU A 20 -7.87 41.93 7.36
CA GLU A 20 -7.45 42.43 6.05
C GLU A 20 -8.44 43.46 5.48
N ARG A 21 -9.75 43.21 5.59
CA ARG A 21 -10.77 44.21 5.19
C ARG A 21 -10.71 45.48 6.02
N LYS A 22 -10.53 45.38 7.34
CA LYS A 22 -10.35 46.56 8.20
C LYS A 22 -9.08 47.31 7.83
N LEU A 23 -7.98 46.60 7.55
CA LEU A 23 -6.73 47.19 7.11
C LEU A 23 -6.91 47.99 5.82
N ASN A 24 -7.60 47.43 4.82
CA ASN A 24 -7.86 48.12 3.56
C ASN A 24 -8.73 49.38 3.74
N VAL A 25 -9.72 49.34 4.65
CA VAL A 25 -10.56 50.51 4.97
C VAL A 25 -9.78 51.60 5.73
N GLU A 26 -8.86 51.21 6.61
CA GLU A 26 -7.99 52.16 7.32
C GLU A 26 -6.88 52.71 6.39
N LEU A 27 -6.42 51.96 5.38
CA LEU A 27 -5.40 52.37 4.38
C LEU A 27 -5.89 53.49 3.48
N ASP A 28 -7.20 53.56 3.24
CA ASP A 28 -7.85 54.64 2.50
C ASP A 28 -8.02 55.94 3.32
N ARG A 29 -7.62 55.99 4.61
CA ARG A 29 -7.68 57.21 5.43
C ARG A 29 -6.36 58.00 5.37
N GLU A 30 -6.48 59.30 5.10
CA GLU A 30 -5.35 60.24 4.84
C GLU A 30 -4.33 60.41 5.99
N LYS A 31 -4.63 60.01 7.24
CA LYS A 31 -3.70 60.17 8.37
C LYS A 31 -3.72 58.98 9.31
N TRP A 32 -2.62 58.24 9.29
CA TRP A 32 -2.31 57.18 10.21
C TRP A 32 -1.55 57.74 11.41
N ASP A 33 -2.09 57.61 12.62
CA ASP A 33 -1.30 57.87 13.82
C ASP A 33 -0.39 56.66 14.16
N LYS A 34 0.72 56.94 14.83
CA LYS A 34 1.72 55.93 15.21
C LYS A 34 1.15 54.83 16.12
N ILE A 35 0.08 55.13 16.86
CA ILE A 35 -0.57 54.21 17.81
C ILE A 35 -1.40 53.17 17.04
N THR A 36 -2.07 53.58 15.97
CA THR A 36 -2.92 52.76 15.11
C THR A 36 -2.07 51.81 14.28
N VAL A 37 -0.99 52.30 13.68
CA VAL A 37 0.00 51.45 12.98
C VAL A 37 0.60 50.41 13.92
N ARG A 38 0.94 50.81 15.16
CA ARG A 38 1.51 49.90 16.15
C ARG A 38 0.53 48.81 16.59
N LYS A 39 -0.74 49.15 16.87
CA LYS A 39 -1.78 48.15 17.20
C LYS A 39 -2.03 47.16 16.07
N LEU A 40 -1.99 47.63 14.83
CA LEU A 40 -2.15 46.76 13.65
C LEU A 40 -0.95 45.84 13.47
N ALA A 41 0.27 46.35 13.62
CA ALA A 41 1.47 45.53 13.63
C ALA A 41 1.39 44.45 14.72
N GLU A 42 1.03 44.82 15.96
CA GLU A 42 0.83 43.88 17.07
C GLU A 42 -0.23 42.81 16.74
N THR A 43 -1.35 43.19 16.11
CA THR A 43 -2.42 42.26 15.72
C THR A 43 -1.99 41.28 14.63
N ILE A 44 -1.31 41.77 13.57
CA ILE A 44 -0.78 40.94 12.48
C ILE A 44 0.27 39.97 13.02
N THR A 45 1.14 40.43 13.93
CA THR A 45 2.17 39.59 14.53
C THR A 45 1.55 38.48 15.37
N GLY A 46 0.54 38.79 16.18
CA GLY A 46 -0.20 37.79 16.97
C GLY A 46 -1.02 36.80 16.11
N LEU A 47 -1.55 37.23 14.97
CA LEU A 47 -2.21 36.32 14.01
C LEU A 47 -1.21 35.37 13.34
N ASN A 48 -0.02 35.86 12.97
CA ASN A 48 1.05 35.04 12.40
C ASN A 48 1.58 34.00 13.40
N GLU A 49 1.74 34.37 14.67
CA GLU A 49 2.14 33.42 15.72
C GLU A 49 1.08 32.32 15.90
N LYS A 50 -0.20 32.67 15.95
CA LYS A 50 -1.30 31.69 16.01
C LYS A 50 -1.36 30.76 14.80
N ASP A 51 -1.14 31.29 13.59
CA ASP A 51 -1.09 30.47 12.36
C ASP A 51 0.10 29.50 12.40
N LYS A 52 1.24 29.94 12.93
CA LYS A 52 2.43 29.08 13.12
C LYS A 52 2.16 27.97 14.15
N GLU A 53 1.58 28.29 15.29
CA GLU A 53 1.19 27.29 16.31
C GLU A 53 0.21 26.26 15.75
N LEU A 54 -0.78 26.69 14.95
CA LEU A 54 -1.73 25.78 14.31
C LEU A 54 -1.08 24.87 13.27
N LYS A 55 -0.13 25.37 12.50
CA LYS A 55 0.64 24.56 11.55
C LYS A 55 1.50 23.53 12.27
N GLU A 56 2.12 23.89 13.39
CA GLU A 56 2.89 22.96 14.22
C GLU A 56 1.98 21.89 14.82
N HIS A 57 0.81 22.27 15.34
CA HIS A 57 -0.15 21.31 15.91
C HIS A 57 -0.80 20.40 14.85
N GLU A 58 -1.07 20.93 13.64
CA GLU A 58 -1.52 20.13 12.49
C GLU A 58 -0.45 19.10 12.10
N LYS A 59 0.82 19.49 12.13
CA LYS A 59 1.96 18.60 11.87
C LYS A 59 2.09 17.52 12.94
N GLU A 60 1.98 17.87 14.22
CA GLU A 60 2.01 16.91 15.34
C GLU A 60 0.91 15.87 15.22
N ILE A 61 -0.33 16.30 14.99
CA ILE A 61 -1.47 15.40 14.83
C ILE A 61 -1.33 14.53 13.59
N LYS A 62 -0.78 15.07 12.49
CA LYS A 62 -0.49 14.27 11.30
C LYS A 62 0.54 13.19 11.61
N MET A 63 1.61 13.51 12.33
CA MET A 63 2.65 12.55 12.73
C MET A 63 2.11 11.48 13.68
N GLU A 64 1.30 11.87 14.67
CA GLU A 64 0.65 10.93 15.60
C GLU A 64 -0.32 10.00 14.88
N LEU A 65 -1.15 10.54 13.98
CA LEU A 65 -2.08 9.77 13.17
C LEU A 65 -1.35 8.82 12.21
N GLU A 66 -0.29 9.29 11.55
CA GLU A 66 0.57 8.46 10.71
C GLU A 66 1.18 7.30 11.50
N SER A 67 1.67 7.56 12.71
CA SER A 67 2.24 6.52 13.58
C SER A 67 1.21 5.46 13.99
N HIS A 68 0.03 5.90 14.45
CA HIS A 68 -1.04 4.98 14.85
C HIS A 68 -1.58 4.17 13.66
N LEU A 69 -1.83 4.82 12.53
CA LEU A 69 -2.28 4.14 11.31
C LEU A 69 -1.25 3.13 10.82
N ASN A 70 0.04 3.50 10.80
CA ASN A 70 1.11 2.59 10.38
C ASN A 70 1.12 1.32 11.24
N LYS A 71 1.00 1.45 12.56
CA LYS A 71 1.04 0.31 13.49
C LYS A 71 -0.14 -0.64 13.31
N ASP A 72 -1.33 -0.10 13.08
CA ASP A 72 -2.53 -0.93 12.87
C ASP A 72 -2.54 -1.56 11.48
N LEU A 73 -2.11 -0.82 10.45
CA LEU A 73 -1.95 -1.33 9.09
C LEU A 73 -0.89 -2.43 9.01
N GLU A 74 0.20 -2.33 9.77
CA GLU A 74 1.24 -3.36 9.83
C GLU A 74 0.65 -4.70 10.30
N LYS A 75 -0.14 -4.69 11.38
CA LYS A 75 -0.80 -5.91 11.89
C LYS A 75 -1.75 -6.51 10.85
N VAL A 76 -2.58 -5.67 10.23
CA VAL A 76 -3.52 -6.11 9.19
C VAL A 76 -2.76 -6.70 8.00
N HIS A 77 -1.66 -6.07 7.58
CA HIS A 77 -0.80 -6.59 6.52
C HIS A 77 -0.18 -7.93 6.86
N ILE A 78 0.31 -8.14 8.08
CA ILE A 78 0.85 -9.43 8.52
C ILE A 78 -0.21 -10.52 8.38
N VAL A 79 -1.43 -10.26 8.86
CA VAL A 79 -2.54 -11.23 8.81
C VAL A 79 -2.93 -11.53 7.36
N ILE A 80 -3.14 -10.51 6.54
CA ILE A 80 -3.51 -10.68 5.12
C ILE A 80 -2.42 -11.44 4.36
N ASN A 81 -1.14 -11.10 4.58
CA ASN A 81 -0.03 -11.76 3.92
C ASN A 81 0.08 -13.23 4.35
N TYR A 82 -0.19 -13.53 5.62
CA TYR A 82 -0.22 -14.90 6.13
C TYR A 82 -1.31 -15.73 5.45
N PHE A 83 -2.54 -15.24 5.37
CA PHE A 83 -3.63 -15.95 4.67
C PHE A 83 -3.38 -16.09 3.17
N TYR A 84 -2.82 -15.06 2.53
CA TYR A 84 -2.40 -15.13 1.12
C TYR A 84 -1.45 -16.31 0.89
N HIS A 85 -0.41 -16.44 1.72
CA HIS A 85 0.57 -17.50 1.57
C HIS A 85 0.04 -18.90 1.93
N ILE A 86 -0.92 -19.00 2.85
CA ILE A 86 -1.65 -20.26 3.11
C ILE A 86 -2.39 -20.71 1.85
N ILE A 87 -3.14 -19.81 1.20
CA ILE A 87 -3.89 -20.15 -0.03
C ILE A 87 -2.91 -20.55 -1.14
N VAL A 88 -1.78 -19.87 -1.27
CA VAL A 88 -0.71 -20.25 -2.22
C VAL A 88 -0.19 -21.67 -1.92
N GLY A 89 0.09 -22.01 -0.66
CA GLY A 89 0.52 -23.37 -0.29
C GLY A 89 -0.53 -24.43 -0.60
N LEU A 90 -1.80 -24.13 -0.37
CA LEU A 90 -2.93 -25.02 -0.72
C LEU A 90 -3.03 -25.25 -2.23
N ILE A 91 -2.84 -24.19 -3.04
CA ILE A 91 -2.78 -24.30 -4.50
C ILE A 91 -1.59 -25.15 -4.94
N ILE A 92 -0.39 -24.91 -4.39
CA ILE A 92 0.82 -25.68 -4.72
C ILE A 92 0.58 -27.17 -4.48
N PHE A 93 0.05 -27.54 -3.31
CA PHE A 93 -0.24 -28.94 -2.99
C PHE A 93 -1.19 -29.58 -4.01
N ASN A 94 -2.30 -28.91 -4.32
CA ASN A 94 -3.29 -29.44 -5.25
C ASN A 94 -2.76 -29.50 -6.69
N LEU A 95 -1.96 -28.54 -7.14
CA LEU A 95 -1.33 -28.58 -8.45
C LEU A 95 -0.29 -29.70 -8.54
N LEU A 96 0.56 -29.88 -7.53
CA LEU A 96 1.55 -30.98 -7.51
C LEU A 96 0.89 -32.37 -7.51
N LYS A 97 -0.32 -32.49 -6.95
CA LYS A 97 -1.11 -33.73 -6.98
C LYS A 97 -1.60 -34.06 -8.40
N GLU A 98 -2.08 -33.07 -9.13
CA GLU A 98 -2.69 -33.25 -10.46
C GLU A 98 -1.63 -33.29 -11.58
N ASP A 99 -0.70 -32.33 -11.57
CA ASP A 99 0.39 -32.22 -12.54
C ASP A 99 1.65 -31.61 -11.91
N LEU A 100 2.70 -32.43 -11.85
CA LEU A 100 3.99 -32.05 -11.28
C LEU A 100 4.56 -30.78 -11.94
N PHE A 101 4.42 -30.64 -13.26
CA PHE A 101 4.96 -29.48 -13.99
C PHE A 101 4.25 -28.19 -13.60
N SER A 102 2.91 -28.20 -13.56
CA SER A 102 2.09 -27.09 -13.10
C SER A 102 2.43 -26.66 -11.67
N GLY A 103 2.60 -27.64 -10.76
CA GLY A 103 2.99 -27.36 -9.38
C GLY A 103 4.38 -26.73 -9.24
N ILE A 104 5.37 -27.21 -10.00
CA ILE A 104 6.73 -26.66 -10.02
C ILE A 104 6.72 -25.24 -10.60
N LEU A 105 6.03 -25.03 -11.73
CA LEU A 105 5.96 -23.73 -12.41
C LEU A 105 5.28 -22.67 -11.52
N PHE A 106 4.17 -23.05 -10.86
CA PHE A 106 3.49 -22.15 -9.93
C PHE A 106 4.35 -21.84 -8.70
N SER A 107 5.10 -22.82 -8.18
CA SER A 107 6.04 -22.61 -7.07
C SER A 107 7.15 -21.64 -7.47
N PHE A 108 7.71 -21.78 -8.67
CA PHE A 108 8.70 -20.85 -9.20
C PHE A 108 8.15 -19.43 -9.29
N PHE A 109 6.93 -19.27 -9.83
CA PHE A 109 6.25 -17.98 -9.87
C PHE A 109 6.00 -17.38 -8.48
N ALA A 110 5.57 -18.20 -7.51
CA ALA A 110 5.35 -17.77 -6.14
C ALA A 110 6.65 -17.28 -5.46
N ILE A 111 7.78 -17.94 -5.72
CA ILE A 111 9.11 -17.53 -5.23
C ILE A 111 9.54 -16.21 -5.85
N LEU A 112 9.36 -16.02 -7.16
CA LEU A 112 9.65 -14.74 -7.83
C LEU A 112 8.80 -13.60 -7.23
N LYS A 113 7.50 -13.82 -7.04
CA LYS A 113 6.60 -12.83 -6.40
C LYS A 113 7.04 -12.49 -4.98
N ALA A 114 7.41 -13.49 -4.18
CA ALA A 114 7.89 -13.27 -2.83
C ALA A 114 9.17 -12.42 -2.81
N THR A 115 10.08 -12.65 -3.77
CA THR A 115 11.33 -11.89 -3.89
C THR A 115 11.10 -10.43 -4.26
N ILE A 116 10.20 -10.16 -5.22
CA ILE A 116 9.84 -8.79 -5.62
C ILE A 116 9.15 -8.05 -4.47
N SER A 117 8.22 -8.73 -3.77
CA SER A 117 7.46 -8.15 -2.68
C SER A 117 8.31 -7.77 -1.47
N ASN A 118 9.47 -8.41 -1.25
CA ASN A 118 10.36 -8.15 -0.12
C ASN A 118 11.27 -6.93 -0.32
N THR A 119 11.29 -6.37 -1.54
CA THR A 119 12.18 -5.24 -1.91
C THR A 119 11.43 -3.90 -1.99
N SER A 120 10.10 -3.92 -1.98
CA SER A 120 9.28 -2.72 -2.09
C SER A 120 9.02 -2.12 -0.71
N ASN A 121 9.65 -0.97 -0.41
CA ASN A 121 9.12 -0.04 0.59
C ASN A 121 7.68 0.30 0.17
N ARG A 122 6.69 -0.35 0.77
CA ARG A 122 5.28 -0.10 0.44
C ARG A 122 4.94 1.35 0.79
N HIS A 123 4.84 2.19 -0.22
CA HIS A 123 4.29 3.53 -0.11
C HIS A 123 2.81 3.45 -0.48
N ILE A 124 1.93 3.39 0.52
CA ILE A 124 0.49 3.46 0.28
C ILE A 124 0.05 4.90 0.53
N LYS A 125 -0.25 5.66 -0.52
CA LYS A 125 -0.85 7.00 -0.36
C LYS A 125 -2.35 6.85 -0.10
N ILE A 126 -2.83 7.36 1.04
CA ILE A 126 -4.26 7.46 1.37
C ILE A 126 -4.53 8.91 1.83
N PHE A 127 -5.41 9.62 1.12
CA PHE A 127 -5.91 10.97 1.50
C PHE A 127 -4.82 11.95 1.98
N ASP A 128 -3.77 12.22 1.16
CA ASP A 128 -2.63 13.12 1.47
C ASP A 128 -1.75 12.74 2.70
N ILE A 129 -1.98 11.57 3.27
CA ILE A 129 -1.16 10.97 4.32
C ILE A 129 -0.16 10.04 3.64
N ASN A 130 1.13 10.33 3.80
CA ASN A 130 2.19 9.46 3.33
C ASN A 130 2.41 8.39 4.38
N ILE A 131 1.70 7.27 4.24
CA ILE A 131 1.90 6.09 5.06
C ILE A 131 3.23 5.48 4.62
N HIS A 132 4.29 5.89 5.30
CA HIS A 132 5.59 5.25 5.22
C HIS A 132 5.57 4.04 6.14
N THR A 133 5.05 2.91 5.67
CA THR A 133 5.36 1.64 6.32
C THR A 133 6.80 1.29 6.02
N LYS A 134 7.75 1.88 6.78
CA LYS A 134 9.01 1.19 7.07
C LYS A 134 8.61 0.01 7.93
N ILE A 135 8.23 -1.08 7.28
CA ILE A 135 8.15 -2.37 7.96
C ILE A 135 9.62 -2.64 8.31
N GLU A 136 10.02 -2.34 9.55
CA GLU A 136 11.25 -2.91 10.07
C GLU A 136 11.05 -4.42 9.93
N GLU A 137 11.76 -5.02 8.97
CA GLU A 137 11.69 -6.45 8.71
C GLU A 137 12.21 -7.18 9.95
N HIS A 138 11.36 -7.35 10.96
CA HIS A 138 11.65 -8.23 12.05
C HIS A 138 11.77 -9.64 11.47
N ASN A 139 12.89 -10.31 11.75
CA ASN A 139 13.15 -11.68 11.34
C ASN A 139 11.97 -12.64 11.60
N PHE A 140 11.14 -12.34 12.60
CA PHE A 140 9.90 -13.05 12.91
C PHE A 140 8.88 -13.02 11.77
N ILE A 141 8.66 -11.88 11.10
CA ILE A 141 7.70 -11.75 9.98
C ILE A 141 8.18 -12.54 8.76
N LYS A 142 9.50 -12.58 8.53
CA LYS A 142 10.12 -13.37 7.46
C LYS A 142 9.97 -14.86 7.69
N ILE A 143 10.23 -15.33 8.92
CA ILE A 143 10.02 -16.73 9.32
C ILE A 143 8.53 -17.10 9.23
N LEU A 144 7.64 -16.24 9.74
CA LEU A 144 6.19 -16.46 9.67
C LEU A 144 5.71 -16.60 8.21
N SER A 145 6.23 -15.78 7.30
CA SER A 145 5.91 -15.85 5.87
C SER A 145 6.41 -17.13 5.22
N ILE A 146 7.62 -17.60 5.56
CA ILE A 146 8.14 -18.90 5.07
C ILE A 146 7.30 -20.07 5.60
N THR A 147 6.93 -20.04 6.88
CA THR A 147 6.09 -21.09 7.49
C THR A 147 4.67 -21.12 6.93
N SER A 148 4.12 -19.99 6.51
CA SER A 148 2.73 -19.91 6.05
C SER A 148 2.44 -20.70 4.78
N VAL A 149 3.40 -20.79 3.84
CA VAL A 149 3.27 -21.65 2.65
C VAL A 149 3.27 -23.12 3.07
N LEU A 150 4.16 -23.52 3.99
CA LEU A 150 4.20 -24.88 4.52
C LEU A 150 2.91 -25.22 5.26
N THR A 151 2.37 -24.30 6.06
CA THR A 151 1.06 -24.43 6.70
C THR A 151 -0.03 -24.65 5.65
N GLY A 152 -0.02 -23.91 4.54
CA GLY A 152 -0.95 -24.10 3.43
C GLY A 152 -0.89 -25.50 2.81
N VAL A 153 0.32 -26.03 2.61
CA VAL A 153 0.53 -27.40 2.10
C VAL A 153 0.00 -28.43 3.10
N VAL A 154 0.29 -28.28 4.40
CA VAL A 154 -0.21 -29.16 5.46
C VAL A 154 -1.73 -29.12 5.54
N VAL A 155 -2.33 -27.92 5.46
CA VAL A 155 -3.79 -27.75 5.40
C VAL A 155 -4.36 -28.46 4.16
N GLY A 156 -3.73 -28.32 2.99
CA GLY A 156 -4.10 -29.04 1.78
C GLY A 156 -4.08 -30.56 1.97
N LEU A 157 -3.03 -31.09 2.59
CA LEU A 157 -2.90 -32.52 2.90
C LEU A 157 -3.98 -33.00 3.87
N VAL A 158 -4.24 -32.26 4.95
CA VAL A 158 -5.30 -32.60 5.92
C VAL A 158 -6.68 -32.55 5.27
N LEU A 159 -6.94 -31.54 4.44
CA LEU A 159 -8.19 -31.43 3.69
C LEU A 159 -8.36 -32.58 2.72
N GLU A 160 -7.32 -33.02 2.01
CA GLU A 160 -7.43 -34.18 1.13
C GLU A 160 -7.92 -35.44 1.87
N ILE A 161 -7.49 -35.64 3.12
CA ILE A 161 -7.89 -36.78 3.94
C ILE A 161 -9.33 -36.64 4.45
N ILE A 162 -9.73 -35.45 4.91
CA ILE A 162 -11.02 -35.23 5.58
C ILE A 162 -12.13 -34.90 4.58
N TYR A 163 -11.83 -34.03 3.62
CA TYR A 163 -12.76 -33.48 2.63
C TYR A 163 -12.00 -32.98 1.39
N PRO A 164 -11.73 -33.85 0.40
CA PRO A 164 -10.94 -33.49 -0.77
C PRO A 164 -11.62 -32.35 -1.52
N LEU A 165 -10.85 -31.29 -1.76
CA LEU A 165 -11.36 -30.10 -2.44
C LEU A 165 -11.59 -30.40 -3.91
N SER A 166 -12.74 -29.97 -4.44
CA SER A 166 -12.99 -30.07 -5.87
C SER A 166 -12.09 -29.12 -6.66
N SER A 167 -11.71 -29.51 -7.88
CA SER A 167 -10.90 -28.68 -8.77
C SER A 167 -11.51 -27.30 -8.97
N PHE A 168 -12.85 -27.20 -8.96
CA PHE A 168 -13.56 -25.90 -9.01
C PHE A 168 -13.15 -24.96 -7.87
N VAL A 169 -13.10 -25.44 -6.63
CA VAL A 169 -12.70 -24.61 -5.48
C VAL A 169 -11.23 -24.18 -5.60
N ILE A 170 -10.36 -25.10 -6.03
CA ILE A 170 -8.93 -24.79 -6.24
C ILE A 170 -8.76 -23.72 -7.33
N PHE A 171 -9.49 -23.81 -8.44
CA PHE A 171 -9.46 -22.80 -9.50
C PHE A 171 -9.98 -21.44 -9.02
N GLN A 172 -10.98 -21.39 -8.13
CA GLN A 172 -11.41 -20.14 -7.51
C GLN A 172 -10.32 -19.53 -6.62
N CYS A 173 -9.65 -20.33 -5.80
CA CYS A 173 -8.49 -19.89 -5.02
C CYS A 173 -7.38 -19.37 -5.94
N PHE A 174 -7.10 -20.06 -7.04
CA PHE A 174 -6.10 -19.66 -8.03
C PHE A 174 -6.46 -18.34 -8.71
N ALA A 175 -7.71 -18.16 -9.15
CA ALA A 175 -8.19 -16.92 -9.74
C ALA A 175 -8.13 -15.75 -8.75
N PHE A 176 -8.53 -15.97 -7.50
CA PHE A 176 -8.45 -14.99 -6.43
C PHE A 176 -7.00 -14.53 -6.18
N ILE A 177 -6.08 -15.47 -6.03
CA ILE A 177 -4.65 -15.17 -5.82
C ILE A 177 -4.06 -14.46 -7.03
N SER A 178 -4.38 -14.90 -8.24
CA SER A 178 -3.95 -14.25 -9.47
C SER A 178 -4.45 -12.80 -9.55
N GLY A 179 -5.71 -12.54 -9.18
CA GLY A 179 -6.30 -11.20 -9.11
C GLY A 179 -5.59 -10.30 -8.10
N ILE A 180 -5.27 -10.81 -6.91
CA ILE A 180 -4.48 -10.07 -5.90
C ILE A 180 -3.11 -9.70 -6.45
N ILE A 181 -2.41 -10.64 -7.07
CA ILE A 181 -1.07 -10.41 -7.63
C ILE A 181 -1.14 -9.35 -8.72
N LEU A 182 -2.12 -9.44 -9.63
CA LEU A 182 -2.31 -8.46 -10.69
C LEU A 182 -2.58 -7.06 -10.12
N TYR A 183 -3.46 -6.95 -9.11
CA TYR A 183 -3.73 -5.69 -8.44
C TYR A 183 -2.47 -5.09 -7.81
N ILE A 184 -1.69 -5.90 -7.08
CA ILE A 184 -0.42 -5.45 -6.47
C ILE A 184 0.54 -4.96 -7.55
N ILE A 185 0.68 -5.70 -8.66
CA ILE A 185 1.56 -5.29 -9.76
C ILE A 185 1.11 -3.94 -10.32
N VAL A 186 -0.17 -3.79 -10.66
CA VAL A 186 -0.71 -2.59 -11.30
C VAL A 186 -0.65 -1.37 -10.37
N ARG A 187 -0.89 -1.56 -9.07
CA ARG A 187 -1.05 -0.46 -8.12
C ARG A 187 0.22 -0.14 -7.33
N GLU A 188 1.00 -1.15 -6.96
CA GLU A 188 2.16 -1.01 -6.06
C GLU A 188 3.49 -1.10 -6.81
N VAL A 189 3.59 -1.92 -7.87
CA VAL A 189 4.87 -2.16 -8.58
C VAL A 189 5.04 -1.21 -9.76
N ILE A 190 3.98 -0.87 -10.49
CA ILE A 190 4.03 0.12 -11.56
C ILE A 190 3.92 1.51 -10.92
N PRO A 191 5.00 2.32 -10.89
CA PRO A 191 4.96 3.62 -10.24
C PRO A 191 3.98 4.55 -10.95
N GLN A 192 3.08 5.18 -10.18
CA GLN A 192 2.08 6.12 -10.71
C GLN A 192 2.64 7.53 -10.92
N GLU A 193 3.73 7.90 -10.24
CA GLU A 193 4.26 9.28 -10.23
C GLU A 193 5.73 9.41 -10.69
N GLU A 194 6.54 8.35 -10.59
CA GLU A 194 7.90 8.34 -11.16
C GLU A 194 7.89 7.73 -12.57
N LYS A 195 8.88 8.08 -13.40
CA LYS A 195 9.07 7.64 -14.79
C LYS A 195 9.26 6.12 -14.93
N GLY A 196 8.28 5.32 -14.55
CA GLY A 196 8.23 3.90 -14.79
C GLY A 196 8.20 3.65 -16.30
N ARG A 197 8.94 2.63 -16.74
CA ARG A 197 8.89 2.17 -18.13
C ARG A 197 8.01 0.92 -18.19
N PRO A 198 6.68 1.05 -18.37
CA PRO A 198 5.74 -0.08 -18.39
C PRO A 198 6.08 -1.12 -19.47
N TYR A 199 6.85 -0.74 -20.49
CA TYR A 199 7.36 -1.64 -21.51
C TYR A 199 8.21 -2.78 -20.96
N TYR A 200 8.93 -2.61 -19.84
CA TYR A 200 9.69 -3.72 -19.22
C TYR A 200 8.78 -4.81 -18.65
N PHE A 201 7.64 -4.40 -18.07
CA PHE A 201 6.62 -5.34 -17.61
C PHE A 201 6.02 -6.12 -18.79
N ILE A 202 5.66 -5.42 -19.86
CA ILE A 202 5.15 -6.03 -21.09
C ILE A 202 6.19 -6.99 -21.69
N SER A 203 7.46 -6.60 -21.76
CA SER A 203 8.51 -7.49 -22.29
C SER A 203 8.70 -8.74 -21.42
N GLY A 204 8.64 -8.61 -20.10
CA GLY A 204 8.71 -9.75 -19.19
C GLY A 204 7.56 -10.72 -19.38
N ALA A 205 6.32 -10.20 -19.51
CA ALA A 205 5.14 -11.00 -19.79
C ALA A 205 5.24 -11.72 -21.15
N THR A 206 5.70 -11.04 -22.19
CA THR A 206 5.91 -11.64 -23.51
C THR A 206 6.94 -12.75 -23.48
N ILE A 207 8.09 -12.54 -22.82
CA ILE A 207 9.13 -13.58 -22.68
C ILE A 207 8.58 -14.80 -21.93
N PHE A 208 7.81 -14.56 -20.86
CA PHE A 208 7.19 -15.65 -20.10
C PHE A 208 6.22 -16.47 -20.96
N ILE A 209 5.38 -15.82 -21.78
CA ILE A 209 4.47 -16.51 -22.72
C ILE A 209 5.26 -17.34 -23.74
N ILE A 210 6.35 -16.81 -24.29
CA ILE A 210 7.20 -17.54 -25.25
C ILE A 210 7.79 -18.80 -24.59
N ILE A 211 8.26 -18.68 -23.34
CA ILE A 211 8.79 -19.82 -22.58
C ILE A 211 7.71 -20.89 -22.36
N LEU A 212 6.48 -20.49 -22.02
CA LEU A 212 5.37 -21.44 -21.84
C LEU A 212 5.06 -22.20 -23.12
N ILE A 213 4.94 -21.49 -24.25
CA ILE A 213 4.70 -22.11 -25.56
C ILE A 213 5.83 -23.10 -25.89
N PHE A 214 7.09 -22.70 -25.62
CA PHE A 214 8.23 -23.58 -25.85
C PHE A 214 8.18 -24.85 -25.00
N ILE A 215 7.85 -24.73 -23.71
CA ILE A 215 7.68 -25.89 -22.80
C ILE A 215 6.56 -26.79 -23.29
N GLU A 216 5.41 -26.24 -23.68
CA GLU A 216 4.26 -27.01 -24.17
C GLU A 216 4.60 -27.79 -25.44
N ILE A 217 5.28 -27.16 -26.39
CA ILE A 217 5.79 -27.82 -27.60
C ILE A 217 6.72 -28.98 -27.20
N LEU A 218 7.69 -28.72 -26.32
CA LEU A 218 8.70 -29.71 -25.92
C LEU A 218 8.07 -30.90 -25.19
N THR A 219 7.11 -30.66 -24.28
CA THR A 219 6.33 -31.72 -23.61
C THR A 219 5.52 -32.53 -24.62
N THR A 220 4.89 -31.87 -25.60
CA THR A 220 4.12 -32.56 -26.65
C THR A 220 5.01 -33.47 -27.50
N TYR A 221 6.21 -33.01 -27.87
CA TYR A 221 7.17 -33.83 -28.62
C TYR A 221 7.72 -35.02 -27.81
N ILE A 222 7.94 -34.85 -26.51
CA ILE A 222 8.37 -35.94 -25.61
C ILE A 222 7.25 -36.97 -25.39
N LEU A 223 5.98 -36.56 -25.37
CA LEU A 223 4.85 -37.46 -25.16
C LEU A 223 4.49 -38.28 -26.41
N ILE A 224 4.84 -37.79 -27.59
CA ILE A 224 4.54 -38.41 -28.89
C ILE A 224 5.71 -39.28 -29.40
N GLY A 225 6.94 -39.03 -28.95
CA GLY A 225 8.14 -39.82 -29.29
C GLY A 225 8.42 -40.95 -28.31
#